data_AF-A0A2G4KCY6-F1
#
_entry.id   AF-A0A2G4KCY6-F1
#
_cell.length_a   1.000
_cell.length_b   1.000
_cell.length_c   1.000
_cell.angle_alpha   90.00
_cell.angle_beta   90.00
_cell.angle_gamma   90.00
#
_symmetry.space_group_name_H-M   'P 1'
#
loop_
_entity.id
_entity.type
_entity.pdbx_description
1 polymer ?
#
loop_
_entity_poly.entity_id
_entity_poly.type
_entity_poly.pdbx_seq_one_letter_code
_entity_poly.pdbx_strand_id
1 'polypeptide(L)'
;MRPRRAFTVEQARRKEAMTPHVRCRRLALQALRLGGEALGELNGARPDPTGAARWSLIGFSDELANAPPMLPAALNTPDGLRAWAVLIACGRAFVAATPRGRRGFAPALIAAAQLVEDMFQEPRS
;
A
#
# COMPACT_ATOMS: atom_id res chain seq x y z
N MET A 1 16.81 19.84 26.97
CA MET A 1 16.15 19.63 25.67
C MET A 1 16.85 18.50 24.93
N ARG A 2 16.24 17.32 24.77
CA ARG A 2 16.84 16.24 23.96
C ARG A 2 16.62 16.53 22.47
N PRO A 3 17.65 16.38 21.60
CA PRO A 3 17.49 16.60 20.16
C PRO A 3 16.60 15.51 19.57
N ARG A 4 15.35 15.87 19.27
CA ARG A 4 14.30 14.97 18.77
C ARG A 4 14.39 14.70 17.25
N ARG A 5 15.47 15.14 16.59
CA ARG A 5 15.59 15.23 15.11
C ARG A 5 16.43 14.13 14.44
N ALA A 6 17.27 13.39 15.16
CA ALA A 6 18.14 12.38 14.52
C ALA A 6 17.35 11.16 14.01
N PHE A 7 16.38 10.68 14.80
CA PHE A 7 15.64 9.45 14.49
C PHE A 7 14.82 9.54 13.19
N THR A 8 14.24 10.71 12.88
CA THR A 8 13.46 10.92 11.66
C THR A 8 14.33 10.91 10.40
N VAL A 9 15.59 11.35 10.50
CA VAL A 9 16.55 11.37 9.38
C VAL A 9 17.07 9.96 9.10
N GLU A 10 17.41 9.19 10.13
CA GLU A 10 17.76 7.76 9.98
C GLU A 10 16.62 6.93 9.38
N GLN A 11 15.37 7.22 9.77
CA GLN A 11 14.20 6.55 9.20
C GLN A 11 13.98 6.91 7.72
N ALA A 12 14.17 8.18 7.35
CA ALA A 12 14.12 8.62 5.96
C ALA A 12 15.22 7.95 5.13
N ARG A 13 16.47 7.92 5.63
CA ARG A 13 17.60 7.23 4.99
C ARG A 13 17.34 5.73 4.81
N ARG A 14 16.74 5.06 5.80
CA ARG A 14 16.37 3.64 5.69
C ARG A 14 15.27 3.42 4.64
N LYS A 15 14.33 4.35 4.49
CA LYS A 15 13.33 4.30 3.41
C LYS A 15 13.97 4.52 2.03
N GLU A 16 14.90 5.46 1.91
CA GLU A 16 15.66 5.69 0.67
C GLU A 16 16.56 4.49 0.31
N ALA A 17 17.09 3.78 1.31
CA ALA A 17 17.88 2.58 1.13
C ALA A 17 17.05 1.32 0.76
N MET A 18 15.71 1.37 0.84
CA MET A 18 14.89 0.25 0.39
C MET A 18 14.92 0.16 -1.14
N THR A 19 15.27 -1.02 -1.66
CA THR A 19 15.22 -1.26 -3.10
C THR A 19 13.79 -1.04 -3.62
N PRO A 20 13.63 -0.57 -4.88
CA PRO A 20 12.32 -0.35 -5.48
C PRO A 20 11.41 -1.58 -5.42
N HIS A 21 12.00 -2.78 -5.53
CA HIS A 21 11.30 -4.05 -5.37
C HIS A 21 10.62 -4.16 -4.01
N VAL A 22 11.37 -3.98 -2.92
CA VAL A 22 10.84 -4.08 -1.56
C VAL A 22 9.80 -2.99 -1.30
N ARG A 23 9.99 -1.78 -1.82
CA ARG A 23 9.01 -0.69 -1.68
C ARG A 23 7.69 -0.99 -2.38
N CYS A 24 7.73 -1.43 -3.64
CA CYS A 24 6.54 -1.77 -4.41
C CYS A 24 5.77 -2.93 -3.76
N ARG A 25 6.49 -3.99 -3.40
CA ARG A 25 5.89 -5.17 -2.74
C ARG A 25 5.26 -4.82 -1.40
N ARG A 26 5.94 -4.01 -0.58
CA ARG A 26 5.39 -3.52 0.69
C ARG A 26 4.09 -2.75 0.50
N LEU A 27 4.01 -1.89 -0.53
CA LEU A 27 2.80 -1.13 -0.83
C LEU A 27 1.63 -2.07 -1.20
N ALA A 28 1.88 -3.09 -2.03
CA ALA A 28 0.87 -4.08 -2.38
C ALA A 28 0.38 -4.86 -1.14
N LEU A 29 1.29 -5.34 -0.30
CA LEU A 29 0.93 -6.02 0.95
C LEU A 29 0.14 -5.13 1.92
N GLN A 30 0.48 -3.83 2.00
CA GLN A 30 -0.29 -2.87 2.80
C GLN A 30 -1.70 -2.66 2.24
N ALA A 31 -1.85 -2.59 0.92
CA ALA A 31 -3.15 -2.50 0.25
C ALA A 31 -4.02 -3.74 0.51
N LEU A 32 -3.45 -4.96 0.42
CA LEU A 32 -4.13 -6.20 0.77
C LEU A 32 -4.63 -6.19 2.21
N ARG A 33 -3.78 -5.80 3.15
CA ARG A 33 -4.12 -5.73 4.57
C ARG A 33 -5.26 -4.72 4.83
N LEU A 34 -5.12 -3.49 4.33
CA LEU A 34 -6.12 -2.43 4.53
C LEU A 34 -7.46 -2.77 3.86
N GLY A 35 -7.41 -3.35 2.67
CA GLY A 35 -8.60 -3.86 1.98
C GLY A 35 -9.27 -4.97 2.79
N GLY A 36 -8.49 -5.95 3.30
CA GLY A 36 -9.00 -7.03 4.14
C GLY A 36 -9.64 -6.53 5.44
N GLU A 37 -9.01 -5.56 6.11
CA GLU A 37 -9.57 -4.90 7.31
C GLU A 37 -10.91 -4.20 6.99
N ALA A 38 -10.97 -3.45 5.88
CA ALA A 38 -12.20 -2.78 5.46
C ALA A 38 -13.31 -3.75 5.02
N LEU A 39 -12.97 -4.89 4.41
CA LEU A 39 -13.91 -5.96 4.07
C LEU A 39 -14.39 -6.69 5.33
N GLY A 40 -13.53 -6.88 6.32
CA GLY A 40 -13.92 -7.39 7.63
C GLY A 40 -14.98 -6.52 8.30
N GLU A 41 -14.85 -5.20 8.19
CA GLU A 41 -15.86 -4.26 8.68
C GLU A 41 -17.19 -4.28 7.90
N LEU A 42 -17.18 -4.69 6.63
CA LEU A 42 -18.41 -4.93 5.86
C LEU A 42 -19.20 -6.10 6.43
N ASN A 43 -18.51 -7.15 6.86
CA ASN A 43 -19.10 -8.40 7.31
C ASN A 43 -19.36 -8.43 8.83
N GLY A 44 -18.95 -7.40 9.58
CA GLY A 44 -19.24 -7.28 11.00
C GLY A 44 -18.70 -5.99 11.64
N ALA A 45 -19.45 -5.42 12.58
CA ALA A 45 -19.07 -4.19 13.28
C ALA A 45 -18.11 -4.49 14.43
N ARG A 46 -16.81 -4.54 14.15
CA ARG A 46 -15.81 -4.22 15.18
C ARG A 46 -15.01 -3.01 14.73
N PRO A 47 -15.35 -1.80 15.22
CA PRO A 47 -14.46 -0.67 15.05
C PRO A 47 -13.13 -1.03 15.70
N ASP A 48 -12.02 -0.85 14.97
CA ASP A 48 -10.68 -1.11 15.48
C ASP A 48 -10.41 -0.24 16.73
N PRO A 49 -10.38 -0.82 17.94
CA PRO A 49 -10.25 -0.06 19.18
C PRO A 49 -8.83 0.49 19.37
N THR A 50 -7.86 0.01 18.60
CA THR A 50 -6.46 0.40 18.69
C THR A 50 -6.11 1.60 17.81
N GLY A 51 -6.97 1.93 16.85
CA GLY A 51 -6.67 2.93 15.81
C GLY A 51 -5.56 2.52 14.85
N ALA A 52 -5.13 1.25 14.87
CA ALA A 52 -4.12 0.71 13.98
C ALA A 52 -4.51 0.83 12.50
N ALA A 53 -5.79 0.64 12.15
CA ALA A 53 -6.32 0.83 10.81
C ALA A 53 -6.17 2.28 10.34
N ARG A 54 -6.40 3.25 11.23
CA ARG A 54 -6.20 4.68 10.96
C ARG A 54 -4.72 5.00 10.71
N TRP A 55 -3.81 4.53 11.57
CA TRP A 55 -2.37 4.76 11.40
C TRP A 55 -1.81 4.05 10.17
N SER A 56 -2.30 2.84 9.88
CA SER A 56 -1.94 2.07 8.69
C SER A 56 -2.39 2.78 7.41
N LEU A 57 -3.57 3.40 7.43
CA LEU A 57 -4.06 4.22 6.32
C LEU A 57 -3.20 5.46 6.07
N ILE A 58 -2.79 6.17 7.14
CA ILE A 58 -1.89 7.33 7.03
C ILE A 58 -0.56 6.90 6.40
N GLY A 59 0.05 5.82 6.93
CA GLY A 59 1.30 5.29 6.38
C GLY A 59 1.17 4.84 4.93
N PHE A 60 0.05 4.23 4.55
CA PHE A 60 -0.24 3.84 3.17
C PHE A 60 -0.42 5.04 2.23
N SER A 61 -1.12 6.09 2.69
CA SER A 61 -1.26 7.35 1.95
C SER A 61 0.09 8.00 1.68
N ASP A 62 0.98 8.02 2.68
CA ASP A 62 2.33 8.57 2.53
C ASP A 62 3.15 7.75 1.52
N GLU A 63 3.08 6.42 1.55
CA GLU A 63 3.79 5.57 0.58
C GLU A 63 3.21 5.72 -0.84
N LEU A 64 1.88 5.90 -0.99
CA LEU A 64 1.25 6.18 -2.29
C LEU A 64 1.68 7.52 -2.88
N ALA A 65 1.80 8.56 -2.03
CA ALA A 65 2.25 9.88 -2.45
C ALA A 65 3.73 9.87 -2.88
N ASN A 66 4.53 9.01 -2.24
CA ASN A 66 5.97 8.84 -2.49
C ASN A 66 6.27 7.57 -3.29
N ALA A 67 5.35 7.17 -4.19
CA ALA A 67 5.51 5.99 -5.02
C ALA A 67 6.91 5.98 -5.68
N PRO A 68 7.58 4.82 -5.75
CA PRO A 68 8.96 4.75 -6.18
C PRO A 68 9.11 5.32 -7.60
N PRO A 69 10.16 6.14 -7.85
CA PRO A 69 10.36 6.78 -9.16
C PRO A 69 10.74 5.78 -10.25
N MET A 70 11.25 4.60 -9.85
CA MET A 70 11.59 3.50 -10.75
C MET A 70 10.84 2.25 -10.30
N LEU A 71 10.30 1.51 -11.26
CA LEU A 71 9.66 0.23 -11.00
C LEU A 71 10.67 -0.91 -11.16
N PRO A 72 10.56 -1.96 -10.32
CA PRO A 72 11.40 -3.15 -10.46
C PRO A 72 11.11 -3.85 -11.80
N ALA A 73 12.07 -4.63 -12.30
CA ALA A 73 11.94 -5.32 -13.59
C ALA A 73 10.66 -6.19 -13.71
N ALA A 74 10.20 -6.78 -12.60
CA ALA A 74 8.95 -7.55 -12.55
C ALA A 74 7.70 -6.72 -12.93
N LEU A 75 7.73 -5.40 -12.67
CA LEU A 75 6.65 -4.48 -13.00
C LEU A 75 6.94 -3.65 -14.26
N ASN A 76 8.10 -3.85 -14.90
CA ASN A 76 8.50 -3.08 -16.08
C ASN A 76 8.00 -3.69 -17.40
N THR A 77 7.08 -4.64 -17.33
CA THR A 77 6.33 -5.16 -18.48
C THR A 77 5.06 -4.34 -18.71
N PRO A 78 4.44 -4.36 -19.90
CA PRO A 78 3.19 -3.63 -20.14
C PRO A 78 2.08 -3.97 -19.13
N ASP A 79 1.96 -5.25 -18.76
CA ASP A 79 0.96 -5.70 -17.78
C ASP A 79 1.35 -5.33 -16.35
N GLY A 80 2.64 -5.38 -16.02
CA GLY A 80 3.16 -4.90 -14.73
C GLY A 80 2.91 -3.40 -14.51
N LEU A 81 3.09 -2.58 -15.56
CA LEU A 81 2.79 -1.15 -15.54
C LEU A 81 1.30 -0.88 -15.33
N ARG A 82 0.44 -1.67 -16.00
CA ARG A 82 -1.02 -1.58 -15.83
C ARG A 82 -1.45 -1.99 -14.43
N ALA A 83 -0.97 -3.13 -13.94
CA ALA A 83 -1.25 -3.62 -12.58
C ALA A 83 -0.83 -2.56 -11.54
N TRP A 84 0.35 -1.97 -11.71
CA TRP A 84 0.82 -0.89 -10.85
C TRP A 84 -0.07 0.35 -10.93
N ALA A 85 -0.44 0.81 -12.13
CA ALA A 85 -1.31 1.97 -12.30
C ALA A 85 -2.69 1.75 -11.66
N VAL A 86 -3.26 0.54 -11.80
CA VAL A 86 -4.52 0.16 -11.15
C VAL A 86 -4.39 0.18 -9.63
N LEU A 87 -3.30 -0.37 -9.07
CA LEU A 87 -3.03 -0.31 -7.63
C LEU A 87 -2.98 1.14 -7.12
N ILE A 88 -2.28 2.03 -7.84
CA ILE A 88 -2.19 3.45 -7.45
C ILE A 88 -3.56 4.12 -7.54
N ALA A 89 -4.34 3.87 -8.59
CA ALA A 89 -5.67 4.46 -8.76
C ALA A 89 -6.65 3.98 -7.67
N CYS A 90 -6.73 2.67 -7.43
CA CYS A 90 -7.56 2.08 -6.38
C CYS A 90 -7.11 2.53 -4.99
N GLY A 91 -5.80 2.59 -4.74
CA GLY A 91 -5.23 3.08 -3.48
C GLY A 91 -5.63 4.53 -3.19
N ARG A 92 -5.52 5.42 -4.19
CA ARG A 92 -5.95 6.83 -4.05
C ARG A 92 -7.45 6.95 -3.81
N ALA A 93 -8.28 6.19 -4.53
CA ALA A 93 -9.72 6.18 -4.33
C ALA A 93 -10.10 5.71 -2.92
N PHE A 94 -9.44 4.66 -2.43
CA PHE A 94 -9.64 4.14 -1.08
C PHE A 94 -9.23 5.16 0.00
N VAL A 95 -8.09 5.83 -0.15
CA VAL A 95 -7.64 6.86 0.79
C VAL A 95 -8.62 8.04 0.82
N ALA A 96 -9.08 8.49 -0.35
CA ALA A 96 -10.02 9.61 -0.48
C ALA A 96 -11.43 9.29 0.04
N ALA A 97 -11.81 8.02 0.08
CA ALA A 97 -13.13 7.60 0.55
C ALA A 97 -13.32 7.86 2.05
N THR A 98 -14.57 8.14 2.43
CA THR A 98 -15.00 8.16 3.84
C THR A 98 -14.80 6.79 4.48
N PRO A 99 -14.74 6.66 5.82
CA PRO A 99 -14.59 5.36 6.48
C PRO A 99 -15.64 4.33 6.04
N ARG A 100 -16.90 4.74 5.85
CA ARG A 100 -17.95 3.88 5.30
C ARG A 100 -17.77 3.61 3.80
N GLY A 101 -17.31 4.59 3.02
CA GLY A 101 -17.08 4.44 1.58
C GLY A 101 -15.92 3.49 1.23
N ARG A 102 -14.88 3.42 2.05
CA ARG A 102 -13.71 2.53 1.87
C ARG A 102 -14.08 1.07 1.67
N ARG A 103 -15.13 0.65 2.36
CA ARG A 103 -15.73 -0.68 2.25
C ARG A 103 -16.08 -1.05 0.80
N GLY A 104 -16.70 -0.13 0.06
CA GLY A 104 -17.03 -0.35 -1.35
C GLY A 104 -15.81 -0.43 -2.27
N PHE A 105 -14.70 0.19 -1.88
CA PHE A 105 -13.44 0.16 -2.63
C PHE A 105 -12.51 -1.00 -2.22
N ALA A 106 -12.79 -1.68 -1.11
CA ALA A 106 -11.95 -2.75 -0.59
C ALA A 106 -11.74 -3.91 -1.60
N PRO A 107 -12.76 -4.43 -2.30
CA PRO A 107 -12.55 -5.51 -3.28
C PRO A 107 -11.63 -5.09 -4.42
N ALA A 108 -11.80 -3.87 -4.95
CA ALA A 108 -10.96 -3.35 -6.02
C ALA A 108 -9.51 -3.14 -5.56
N LEU A 109 -9.31 -2.63 -4.34
CA LEU A 109 -7.97 -2.47 -3.75
C LEU A 109 -7.27 -3.82 -3.58
N ILE A 110 -7.98 -4.83 -3.07
CA ILE A 110 -7.46 -6.19 -2.88
C ILE A 110 -7.07 -6.80 -4.23
N ALA A 111 -7.97 -6.74 -5.23
CA ALA A 111 -7.71 -7.29 -6.54
C ALA A 111 -6.50 -6.63 -7.22
N ALA A 112 -6.40 -5.30 -7.17
CA ALA A 112 -5.27 -4.57 -7.72
C ALA A 112 -3.94 -4.93 -7.04
N ALA A 113 -3.96 -5.11 -5.72
CA ALA A 113 -2.78 -5.48 -4.96
C ALA A 113 -2.36 -6.93 -5.22
N GLN A 114 -3.32 -7.85 -5.40
CA GLN A 114 -3.05 -9.23 -5.75
C GLN A 114 -2.35 -9.33 -7.11
N LEU A 115 -2.84 -8.60 -8.13
CA LEU A 115 -2.18 -8.55 -9.43
C LEU A 115 -0.71 -8.15 -9.32
N VAL A 116 -0.39 -7.16 -8.47
CA VAL A 116 1.00 -6.73 -8.26
C VAL A 116 1.82 -7.78 -7.51
N GLU A 117 1.26 -8.46 -6.51
CA GLU A 117 1.95 -9.56 -5.83
C GLU A 117 2.21 -10.75 -6.76
N ASP A 118 1.28 -11.09 -7.65
CA ASP A 118 1.41 -12.19 -8.59
C ASP A 118 2.62 -11.96 -9.53
N MET A 119 2.82 -10.72 -10.00
CA MET A 119 4.01 -10.35 -10.80
C MET A 119 5.34 -10.52 -10.04
N PHE A 120 5.31 -10.49 -8.70
CA PHE A 120 6.50 -10.74 -7.87
C PHE A 120 6.71 -12.24 -7.55
N GLN A 121 5.67 -13.06 -7.70
CA GLN A 121 5.72 -14.50 -7.43
C GLN A 121 6.04 -15.34 -8.67
N GLU A 122 5.83 -14.82 -9.88
CA GLU A 122 6.16 -15.53 -11.11
C GLU A 122 7.65 -15.95 -11.14
N PRO A 123 7.94 -17.27 -11.17
CA PRO A 123 9.30 -17.73 -11.34
C PRO A 123 9.75 -17.34 -12.75
N ARG A 124 10.89 -16.66 -12.84
CA ARG A 124 11.56 -16.44 -14.12
C ARG A 124 11.97 -17.81 -14.68
N SER A 125 11.12 -18.36 -15.52
CA SER A 125 11.43 -19.51 -16.39
C SER A 125 12.47 -19.13 -17.43
#